data_AF-A0A167AKD4-F1
#
_entry.id   AF-A0A167AKD4-F1
#
_cell.length_a   1.000
_cell.length_b   1.000
_cell.length_c   1.000
_cell.angle_alpha   90.00
_cell.angle_beta   90.00
_cell.angle_gamma   90.00
#
_symmetry.space_group_name_H-M   'P 1'
#
loop_
_entity.id
_entity.type
_entity.pdbx_description
1 polymer ?
#
loop_
_entity_poly.entity_id
_entity_poly.type
_entity_poly.pdbx_seq_one_letter_code
_entity_poly.pdbx_strand_id
1 'polypeptide(L)'
;MPTHSTTRPLRPPSAPRRHRGFTLIEALVALLVLSIGLLGLAALQLFSLQSAHSAYQRTVASIMAMDAGERLWLAAASGNPGPASVQGAWRVHWQHDPDAPQRVGLPEAGDSALDCGASGCTVRIQWVDGRFDDEDGRPVFEYALQPPAVSLP
;
A
#
# COMPACT_ATOMS: atom_id res chain seq x y z
N MET A 1 43.34 65.99 -62.04
CA MET A 1 43.29 65.16 -60.82
C MET A 1 42.19 64.12 -60.99
N PRO A 2 42.50 62.83 -61.12
CA PRO A 2 41.47 61.79 -61.22
C PRO A 2 41.03 61.31 -59.82
N THR A 3 39.74 60.99 -59.67
CA THR A 3 39.12 60.47 -58.45
C THR A 3 39.13 58.95 -58.46
N HIS A 4 39.71 58.32 -57.44
CA HIS A 4 39.68 56.87 -57.24
C HIS A 4 38.30 56.42 -56.76
N SER A 5 37.65 55.55 -57.52
CA SER A 5 36.38 54.90 -57.16
C SER A 5 36.67 53.56 -56.48
N THR A 6 36.42 53.48 -55.17
CA THR A 6 36.59 52.26 -54.35
C THR A 6 35.41 51.32 -54.56
N THR A 7 35.63 50.19 -55.24
CA THR A 7 34.63 49.14 -55.44
C THR A 7 34.52 48.28 -54.18
N ARG A 8 33.38 48.35 -53.48
CA ARG A 8 33.10 47.52 -52.30
C ARG A 8 32.65 46.13 -52.75
N PRO A 9 33.24 45.02 -52.24
CA PRO A 9 32.80 43.68 -52.59
C PRO A 9 31.41 43.38 -51.98
N LEU A 10 30.52 42.83 -52.79
CA LEU A 10 29.19 42.39 -52.40
C LEU A 10 29.30 41.07 -51.60
N ARG A 11 28.73 41.06 -50.39
CA ARG A 11 28.66 39.87 -49.53
C ARG A 11 27.68 38.86 -50.15
N PRO A 12 28.06 37.59 -50.33
CA PRO A 12 27.15 36.60 -50.88
C PRO A 12 25.97 36.35 -49.91
N PRO A 13 24.75 36.13 -50.42
CA PRO A 13 23.59 35.83 -49.59
C PRO A 13 23.80 34.51 -48.84
N SER A 14 23.55 34.51 -47.54
CA SER A 14 23.50 33.30 -46.72
C SER A 14 22.35 32.42 -47.19
N ALA A 15 22.64 31.21 -47.66
CA ALA A 15 21.63 30.28 -48.14
C ALA A 15 20.57 30.00 -47.05
N PRO A 16 19.27 29.98 -47.41
CA PRO A 16 18.22 29.68 -46.46
C PRO A 16 18.39 28.25 -45.92
N ARG A 17 18.44 28.11 -44.59
CA ARG A 17 18.42 26.81 -43.93
C ARG A 17 17.06 26.16 -44.25
N ARG A 18 17.07 25.03 -44.96
CA ARG A 18 15.85 24.22 -45.18
C ARG A 18 15.35 23.74 -43.82
N HIS A 19 14.22 24.28 -43.38
CA HIS A 19 13.46 23.70 -42.27
C HIS A 19 12.94 22.33 -42.72
N ARG A 20 13.49 21.25 -42.13
CA ARG A 20 12.91 19.92 -42.27
C ARG A 20 11.67 19.89 -41.39
N GLY A 21 10.50 20.01 -42.00
CA GLY A 21 9.23 19.81 -41.31
C GLY A 21 9.14 18.39 -40.76
N PHE A 22 8.47 18.25 -39.61
CA PHE A 22 8.17 16.97 -38.99
C PHE A 22 7.35 16.12 -39.96
N THR A 23 7.69 14.83 -40.11
CA THR A 23 6.89 13.94 -40.95
C THR A 23 5.66 13.44 -40.16
N LEU A 24 4.52 13.17 -40.81
CA LEU A 24 3.33 12.62 -40.14
C LEU A 24 3.65 11.30 -39.40
N ILE A 25 4.52 10.49 -40.01
CA ILE A 25 4.99 9.22 -39.46
C ILE A 25 5.76 9.44 -38.15
N GLU A 26 6.57 10.50 -38.06
CA GLU A 26 7.34 10.83 -36.85
C GLU A 26 6.42 11.19 -35.67
N ALA A 27 5.36 11.96 -35.92
CA ALA A 27 4.35 12.27 -34.90
C ALA A 27 3.57 11.02 -34.45
N LEU A 28 3.22 10.13 -35.38
CA LEU A 28 2.53 8.86 -35.06
C LEU A 28 3.42 7.93 -34.24
N VAL A 29 4.70 7.83 -34.57
CA VAL A 29 5.67 7.05 -33.79
C VAL A 29 5.85 7.67 -32.40
N ALA A 30 5.94 8.99 -32.28
CA ALA A 30 6.03 9.66 -30.98
C ALA A 30 4.79 9.39 -30.11
N LEU A 31 3.58 9.46 -30.67
CA LEU A 31 2.34 9.14 -29.97
C LEU A 31 2.27 7.66 -29.57
N LEU A 32 2.73 6.75 -30.43
CA LEU A 32 2.81 5.33 -30.12
C LEU A 32 3.75 5.07 -28.92
N VAL A 33 4.97 5.60 -28.96
CA VAL A 33 5.92 5.45 -27.86
C VAL A 33 5.39 6.10 -26.58
N LEU A 34 4.79 7.29 -26.67
CA LEU A 34 4.19 7.99 -25.54
C LEU A 34 3.05 7.18 -24.92
N SER A 35 2.13 6.65 -25.72
CA SER A 35 1.01 5.84 -25.24
C SER A 35 1.50 4.59 -24.50
N ILE A 36 2.46 3.86 -25.05
CA ILE A 36 3.08 2.71 -24.38
C ILE A 36 3.71 3.13 -23.04
N GLY A 37 4.42 4.26 -23.01
CA GLY A 37 5.00 4.82 -21.79
C GLY A 37 3.95 5.15 -20.72
N LEU A 38 2.83 5.77 -21.11
CA LEU A 38 1.73 6.11 -20.20
C LEU A 38 1.02 4.86 -19.67
N LEU A 39 0.84 3.82 -20.49
CA LEU A 39 0.32 2.53 -20.02
C LEU A 39 1.26 1.89 -18.99
N GLY A 40 2.56 1.95 -19.23
CA GLY A 40 3.57 1.49 -18.26
C GLY A 40 3.48 2.24 -16.93
N LEU A 41 3.35 3.57 -16.96
CA LEU A 41 3.17 4.38 -15.76
C LEU A 41 1.87 4.06 -15.01
N ALA A 42 0.76 3.86 -15.73
CA ALA A 42 -0.51 3.47 -15.13
C ALA A 42 -0.41 2.11 -14.41
N ALA A 43 0.26 1.13 -15.03
CA ALA A 43 0.50 -0.17 -14.41
C ALA A 43 1.34 -0.06 -13.13
N LEU A 44 2.41 0.75 -13.14
CA LEU A 44 3.23 1.02 -11.95
C LEU A 44 2.42 1.71 -10.84
N GLN A 45 1.53 2.63 -11.20
CA GLN A 45 0.64 3.29 -10.23
C GLN A 45 -0.31 2.29 -9.57
N LEU A 46 -0.94 1.42 -10.36
CA LEU A 46 -1.84 0.38 -9.84
C LEU A 46 -1.10 -0.61 -8.93
N PHE A 47 0.11 -1.01 -9.31
CA PHE A 47 0.95 -1.88 -8.47
C PHE A 47 1.31 -1.19 -7.14
N SER A 48 1.67 0.09 -7.20
CA SER A 48 2.00 0.89 -6.02
C SER A 48 0.81 0.98 -5.06
N LEU A 49 -0.39 1.25 -5.57
CA LEU A 49 -1.64 1.28 -4.79
C LEU A 49 -1.93 -0.07 -4.11
N GLN A 50 -1.80 -1.18 -4.85
CA GLN A 50 -1.98 -2.52 -4.28
C GLN A 50 -0.96 -2.82 -3.17
N SER A 51 0.31 -2.44 -3.38
CA SER A 51 1.36 -2.64 -2.38
C SER A 51 1.09 -1.82 -1.10
N ALA A 52 0.68 -0.56 -1.25
CA ALA A 52 0.32 0.32 -0.14
C ALA A 52 -0.90 -0.21 0.62
N HIS A 53 -1.91 -0.71 -0.10
CA HIS A 53 -3.11 -1.28 0.51
C HIS A 53 -2.78 -2.50 1.38
N SER A 54 -1.92 -3.41 0.90
CA SER A 54 -1.51 -4.54 1.72
C SER A 54 -0.66 -4.13 2.93
N ALA A 55 0.27 -3.19 2.75
CA ALA A 55 1.07 -2.68 3.85
C ALA A 55 0.18 -2.04 4.94
N TYR A 56 -0.86 -1.31 4.51
CA TYR A 56 -1.90 -0.79 5.41
C TYR A 56 -2.61 -1.92 6.16
N GLN A 57 -3.10 -2.96 5.49
CA GLN A 57 -3.77 -4.08 6.15
C GLN A 57 -2.88 -4.78 7.19
N ARG A 58 -1.60 -5.01 6.88
CA ARG A 58 -0.62 -5.58 7.82
C ARG A 58 -0.38 -4.69 9.03
N THR A 59 -0.36 -3.38 8.82
CA THR A 59 -0.23 -2.39 9.89
C THR A 59 -1.44 -2.44 10.81
N VAL A 60 -2.65 -2.45 10.24
CA VAL A 60 -3.89 -2.60 11.02
C VAL A 60 -3.85 -3.90 11.82
N ALA A 61 -3.51 -5.04 11.20
CA ALA A 61 -3.38 -6.33 11.88
C ALA A 61 -2.45 -6.26 13.10
N SER A 62 -1.28 -5.64 12.92
CA SER A 62 -0.32 -5.46 14.02
C SER A 62 -0.93 -4.66 15.17
N ILE A 63 -1.66 -3.58 14.86
CA ILE A 63 -2.38 -2.77 15.85
C ILE A 63 -3.46 -3.58 16.56
N MET A 64 -4.24 -4.39 15.84
CA MET A 64 -5.26 -5.25 16.46
C MET A 64 -4.63 -6.25 17.44
N ALA A 65 -3.46 -6.80 17.10
CA ALA A 65 -2.73 -7.74 17.97
C ALA A 65 -2.28 -7.06 19.26
N MET A 66 -1.70 -5.86 19.14
CA MET A 66 -1.26 -5.05 20.28
C MET A 66 -2.44 -4.70 21.20
N ASP A 67 -3.56 -4.22 20.64
CA ASP A 67 -4.78 -3.91 21.40
C ASP A 67 -5.35 -5.16 22.10
N ALA A 68 -5.30 -6.33 21.47
CA ALA A 68 -5.71 -7.58 22.12
C ALA A 68 -4.82 -7.91 23.33
N GLY A 69 -3.51 -7.74 23.17
CA GLY A 69 -2.53 -7.89 24.24
C GLY A 69 -2.84 -6.94 25.40
N GLU A 70 -2.98 -5.65 25.14
CA GLU A 70 -3.29 -4.63 26.14
C GLU A 70 -4.58 -4.95 26.91
N ARG A 71 -5.61 -5.43 26.23
CA ARG A 71 -6.87 -5.84 26.89
C ARG A 71 -6.69 -7.09 27.74
N LEU A 72 -5.92 -8.08 27.29
CA LEU A 72 -5.58 -9.27 28.11
C LEU A 72 -4.83 -8.87 29.38
N TRP A 73 -3.91 -7.92 29.27
CA TRP A 73 -3.19 -7.35 30.40
C TRP A 73 -4.12 -6.67 31.43
N LEU A 74 -5.03 -5.81 30.94
CA LEU A 74 -6.01 -5.14 31.80
C LEU A 74 -6.99 -6.15 32.44
N ALA A 75 -7.41 -7.17 31.70
CA ALA A 75 -8.27 -8.23 32.21
C ALA A 75 -7.58 -9.05 33.33
N ALA A 76 -6.30 -9.37 33.17
CA ALA A 76 -5.51 -10.02 34.22
C ALA A 76 -5.38 -9.14 35.47
N ALA A 77 -5.08 -7.84 35.29
CA ALA A 77 -4.95 -6.90 36.39
C ALA A 77 -6.26 -6.67 37.17
N SER A 78 -7.41 -6.82 36.50
CA SER A 78 -8.74 -6.68 37.11
C SER A 78 -9.29 -7.98 37.70
N GLY A 79 -8.50 -9.06 37.75
CA GLY A 79 -8.90 -10.33 38.35
C GLY A 79 -9.74 -11.23 37.46
N ASN A 80 -9.85 -10.94 36.16
CA ASN A 80 -10.53 -11.77 35.16
C ASN A 80 -9.56 -12.22 34.05
N PRO A 81 -8.46 -12.93 34.40
CA PRO A 81 -7.48 -13.34 33.42
C PRO A 81 -8.09 -14.34 32.43
N GLY A 82 -7.82 -14.13 31.14
CA GLY A 82 -8.15 -15.08 30.10
C GLY A 82 -8.77 -14.45 28.86
N PRO A 83 -8.83 -15.20 27.75
CA PRO A 83 -9.29 -14.69 26.47
C PRO A 83 -10.79 -14.46 26.44
N ALA A 84 -11.59 -15.23 27.20
CA ALA A 84 -13.05 -15.15 27.19
C ALA A 84 -13.58 -13.77 27.64
N SER A 85 -12.89 -13.09 28.56
CA SER A 85 -13.27 -11.75 29.04
C SER A 85 -12.99 -10.63 28.02
N VAL A 86 -12.10 -10.89 27.05
CA VAL A 86 -11.61 -9.89 26.09
C VAL A 86 -12.13 -10.13 24.68
N GLN A 87 -12.15 -11.39 24.24
CA GLN A 87 -12.27 -11.78 22.82
C GLN A 87 -13.53 -11.24 22.15
N GLY A 88 -14.68 -11.30 22.82
CA GLY A 88 -15.95 -10.81 22.25
C GLY A 88 -15.94 -9.31 21.98
N ALA A 89 -15.57 -8.51 22.98
CA ALA A 89 -15.53 -7.05 22.87
C ALA A 89 -14.45 -6.58 21.89
N TRP A 90 -13.27 -7.23 21.92
CA TRP A 90 -12.18 -6.97 20.99
C TRP A 90 -12.58 -7.26 19.54
N ARG A 91 -13.19 -8.41 19.27
CA ARG A 91 -13.64 -8.81 17.93
C ARG A 91 -14.67 -7.84 17.35
N VAL A 92 -15.66 -7.44 18.15
CA VAL A 92 -16.68 -6.47 17.73
C VAL A 92 -16.07 -5.09 17.45
N HIS A 93 -15.03 -4.69 18.18
CA HIS A 93 -14.34 -3.42 17.95
C HIS A 93 -13.63 -3.39 16.59
N TRP A 94 -12.98 -4.49 16.22
CA TRP A 94 -12.17 -4.60 14.99
C TRP A 94 -12.91 -5.15 13.78
N GLN A 95 -14.16 -5.56 13.95
CA GLN A 95 -14.99 -6.03 12.84
C GLN A 95 -15.18 -4.90 11.82
N HIS A 96 -14.79 -5.19 10.57
CA HIS A 96 -15.04 -4.27 9.46
C HIS A 96 -16.54 -4.15 9.23
N ASP A 97 -17.03 -2.90 9.25
CA ASP A 97 -18.41 -2.55 8.95
C ASP A 97 -18.43 -1.78 7.62
N PRO A 98 -18.99 -2.36 6.55
CA PRO A 98 -19.00 -1.74 5.22
C PRO A 98 -19.83 -0.45 5.19
N ASP A 99 -20.79 -0.28 6.10
CA ASP A 99 -21.65 0.90 6.18
C ASP A 99 -21.04 2.01 7.05
N ALA A 100 -19.93 1.72 7.75
CA ALA A 100 -19.22 2.65 8.61
C ALA A 100 -17.76 2.85 8.16
N PRO A 101 -17.52 3.59 7.05
CA PRO A 101 -16.19 3.69 6.42
C PRO A 101 -15.11 4.37 7.28
N GLN A 102 -15.49 5.01 8.39
CA GLN A 102 -14.54 5.62 9.32
C GLN A 102 -13.98 4.62 10.34
N ARG A 103 -14.54 3.42 10.44
CA ARG A 103 -14.03 2.38 11.33
C ARG A 103 -12.86 1.66 10.68
N VAL A 104 -11.70 1.80 11.31
CA VAL A 104 -10.51 1.00 10.95
C VAL A 104 -10.79 -0.44 11.34
N GLY A 105 -10.79 -1.34 10.37
CA GLY A 105 -11.01 -2.76 10.57
C GLY A 105 -10.56 -3.54 9.35
N LEU A 106 -10.25 -4.82 9.53
CA LEU A 106 -9.89 -5.70 8.42
C LEU A 106 -11.12 -6.48 7.94
N PRO A 107 -11.28 -6.65 6.61
CA PRO A 107 -12.31 -7.53 6.07
C PRO A 107 -12.21 -8.92 6.69
N GLU A 108 -13.33 -9.44 7.19
CA GLU A 108 -13.41 -10.76 7.82
C GLU A 108 -12.50 -10.96 9.06
N ALA A 109 -12.07 -9.87 9.70
CA ALA A 109 -11.36 -9.94 10.99
C ALA A 109 -12.14 -10.64 12.11
N GLY A 110 -13.46 -10.83 11.93
CA GLY A 110 -14.34 -11.47 12.90
C GLY A 110 -13.95 -12.91 13.26
N ASP A 111 -13.20 -13.60 12.41
CA ASP A 111 -12.71 -14.96 12.71
C ASP A 111 -11.43 -14.97 13.55
N SER A 112 -10.88 -13.79 13.86
CA SER A 112 -9.68 -13.66 14.70
C SER A 112 -9.93 -14.17 16.12
N ALA A 113 -8.93 -14.85 16.67
CA ALA A 113 -9.06 -15.59 17.93
C ALA A 113 -7.90 -15.31 18.89
N LEU A 114 -8.23 -15.33 20.18
CA LEU A 114 -7.27 -15.29 21.27
C LEU A 114 -7.19 -16.69 21.88
N ASP A 115 -6.01 -17.28 21.85
CA ASP A 115 -5.76 -18.63 22.37
C ASP A 115 -4.72 -18.56 23.48
N CYS A 116 -5.17 -18.70 24.73
CA CYS A 116 -4.32 -18.61 25.91
C CYS A 116 -4.23 -19.97 26.59
N GLY A 117 -3.02 -20.51 26.64
CA GLY A 117 -2.69 -21.72 27.38
C GLY A 117 -1.82 -21.44 28.61
N ALA A 118 -1.36 -22.50 29.26
CA ALA A 118 -0.49 -22.41 30.43
C ALA A 118 0.89 -21.76 30.13
N SER A 119 1.31 -21.76 28.87
CA SER A 119 2.63 -21.30 28.43
C SER A 119 2.64 -19.93 27.76
N GLY A 120 1.47 -19.29 27.54
CA GLY A 120 1.37 -18.00 26.83
C GLY A 120 0.03 -17.75 26.16
N CYS A 121 -0.14 -16.57 25.54
CA CYS A 121 -1.35 -16.16 24.83
C CYS A 121 -1.07 -15.83 23.36
N THR A 122 -1.47 -16.69 22.45
CA THR A 122 -1.32 -16.44 21.02
C THR A 122 -2.54 -15.66 20.50
N VAL A 123 -2.27 -14.57 19.77
CA VAL A 123 -3.30 -13.78 19.09
C VAL A 123 -3.26 -14.10 17.61
N ARG A 124 -4.31 -14.79 17.13
CA ARG A 124 -4.43 -15.19 15.73
C ARG A 124 -5.32 -14.20 15.00
N ILE A 125 -4.77 -13.56 13.98
CA ILE A 125 -5.48 -12.58 13.18
C ILE A 125 -5.68 -13.14 11.78
N GLN A 126 -6.94 -13.12 11.34
CA GLN A 126 -7.33 -13.63 10.03
C GLN A 126 -8.02 -12.52 9.26
N TRP A 127 -7.63 -12.31 8.00
CA TRP A 127 -8.32 -11.40 7.08
C TRP A 127 -8.09 -11.83 5.64
N VAL A 128 -8.90 -11.30 4.72
CA VAL A 128 -8.73 -11.51 3.28
C VAL A 128 -7.90 -10.39 2.65
N ASP A 129 -6.84 -10.75 1.93
CA ASP A 129 -6.06 -9.86 1.06
C ASP A 129 -6.41 -10.23 -0.38
N GLY A 130 -7.04 -9.31 -1.13
CA GLY A 130 -7.52 -9.56 -2.50
C GLY A 130 -6.43 -9.84 -3.54
N ARG A 131 -5.16 -9.91 -3.14
CA ARG A 131 -4.05 -10.43 -3.96
C ARG A 131 -3.87 -11.95 -3.87
N PHE A 132 -4.46 -12.59 -2.86
CA PHE A 132 -4.36 -14.02 -2.55
C PHE A 132 -5.76 -14.63 -2.42
N ASP A 133 -6.52 -14.61 -3.51
CA ASP A 133 -7.85 -15.23 -3.63
C ASP A 133 -7.75 -16.71 -4.07
N ASP A 134 -6.67 -17.40 -3.71
CA ASP A 134 -6.56 -18.84 -3.99
C ASP A 134 -7.45 -19.62 -3.01
N GLU A 135 -8.21 -20.56 -3.58
CA GLU A 135 -9.25 -21.42 -2.96
C GLU A 135 -8.81 -22.17 -1.68
N ASP A 136 -7.51 -22.20 -1.38
CA ASP A 136 -6.90 -23.08 -0.36
C ASP A 136 -6.36 -22.37 0.90
N GLY A 137 -6.36 -21.03 1.00
CA GLY A 137 -5.77 -20.40 2.18
C GLY A 137 -5.97 -18.90 2.35
N ARG A 138 -6.98 -18.52 3.14
CA ARG A 138 -7.05 -17.18 3.74
C ARG A 138 -5.73 -16.93 4.48
N PRO A 139 -5.00 -15.84 4.22
CA PRO A 139 -3.72 -15.61 4.86
C PRO A 139 -3.93 -15.44 6.37
N VAL A 140 -3.51 -16.46 7.14
CA VAL A 140 -3.54 -16.44 8.59
C VAL A 140 -2.24 -15.82 9.07
N PHE A 141 -2.32 -14.68 9.72
CA PHE A 141 -1.17 -14.08 10.39
C PHE A 141 -1.29 -14.34 11.88
N GLU A 142 -0.42 -15.21 12.38
CA GLU A 142 -0.37 -15.55 13.79
C GLU A 142 0.62 -14.64 14.51
N TYR A 143 0.11 -13.84 15.44
CA TYR A 143 0.92 -13.00 16.33
C TYR A 143 0.99 -13.68 17.69
N ALA A 144 2.08 -14.39 17.96
CA ALA A 144 2.33 -14.93 19.28
C ALA A 144 2.78 -13.81 20.22
N LEU A 145 1.95 -13.49 21.21
CA LEU A 145 2.32 -12.59 22.29
C LEU A 145 2.65 -13.45 23.50
N GLN A 146 3.80 -13.25 24.11
CA GLN A 146 4.07 -13.87 25.40
C GLN A 146 3.64 -12.88 26.48
N PRO A 147 2.49 -13.06 27.16
CA PRO A 147 2.23 -12.31 28.38
C PRO A 147 3.33 -12.70 29.37
N PRO A 148 3.94 -11.75 30.11
CA PRO A 148 4.90 -12.09 31.13
C PRO A 148 4.21 -12.89 32.22
N ALA A 149 4.99 -13.75 32.86
CA ALA A 149 4.55 -14.58 33.95
C ALA A 149 4.03 -13.71 35.10
N VAL A 150 2.74 -13.37 35.06
CA VAL A 150 2.03 -12.96 36.26
C VAL A 150 1.89 -14.24 37.06
N SER A 151 2.75 -14.40 38.06
CA SER A 151 2.56 -15.43 39.08
C SER A 151 1.18 -15.19 39.72
N LEU A 152 0.22 -16.02 39.35
CA LEU A 152 -1.07 -16.09 40.04
C LEU A 152 -0.80 -16.45 41.52
N PRO A 153 -1.27 -15.66 42.50
CA PRO A 153 -1.18 -16.02 43.91
C PRO A 153 -2.06 -17.23 44.25
#